data_AF-A0A7S0MFB0-F1
#
_entry.id   AF-A0A7S0MFB0-F1
#
_cell.length_a   1.000
_cell.length_b   1.000
_cell.length_c   1.000
_cell.angle_alpha   90.00
_cell.angle_beta   90.00
_cell.angle_gamma   90.00
#
_symmetry.space_group_name_H-M   'P 1'
#
loop_
_entity.id
_entity.type
_entity.pdbx_description
1 polymer ?
#
loop_
_entity_poly.entity_id
_entity_poly.type
_entity_poly.pdbx_seq_one_letter_code
_entity_poly.pdbx_strand_id
1 'polypeptide(L)'
;MKCSLRHRPSGFQRESDRAEQTSRFSAHRKRVHQYAEYIGMNISGQDKNLLWLAEEGLNAPLPQGWRELVDLYGVPYYYNVETKKSSFEHPCDKIYREKLEFLRNLRAAASRLNDAPVHSIRQPTHAG
;
A
#
# COMPACT_ATOMS: atom_id res chain seq x y z
N MET A 1 40.39 6.47 48.53
CA MET A 1 39.51 7.18 47.57
C MET A 1 38.79 6.12 46.75
N LYS A 2 37.52 5.81 47.04
CA LYS A 2 36.76 4.77 46.34
C LYS A 2 36.05 5.43 45.16
N CYS A 3 36.61 5.29 43.96
CA CYS A 3 36.00 5.76 42.73
C CYS A 3 34.84 4.82 42.37
N SER A 4 33.60 5.26 42.59
CA SER A 4 32.40 4.50 42.29
C SER A 4 32.20 4.41 40.77
N LEU A 5 32.68 3.31 40.18
CA LEU A 5 32.32 2.87 38.84
C LEU A 5 30.81 2.62 38.80
N ARG A 6 30.04 3.63 38.38
CA ARG A 6 28.61 3.46 38.06
C ARG A 6 28.51 2.57 36.82
N HIS A 7 28.16 1.32 37.05
CA HIS A 7 27.69 0.38 36.04
C HIS A 7 26.55 1.02 35.23
N ARG A 8 26.71 1.08 33.91
CA ARG A 8 25.66 1.48 32.97
C ARG A 8 24.73 0.28 32.79
N PRO A 9 23.46 0.33 33.26
CA PRO A 9 22.55 -0.78 33.00
C PRO A 9 22.25 -0.86 31.51
N SER A 10 22.44 -2.04 30.93
CA SER A 10 22.08 -2.39 29.56
C SER A 10 20.55 -2.50 29.47
N GLY A 11 19.86 -1.40 29.13
CA GLY A 11 18.40 -1.43 28.97
C GLY A 11 17.66 -0.11 28.82
N PHE A 12 18.34 1.04 28.77
CA PHE A 12 17.67 2.33 28.58
C PHE A 12 17.78 2.78 27.13
N GLN A 13 16.88 2.28 26.27
CA GLN A 13 16.67 2.86 24.94
C GLN A 13 16.36 4.35 25.13
N ARG A 14 17.19 5.21 24.55
CA ARG A 14 17.10 6.65 24.78
C ARG A 14 15.79 7.16 24.20
N GLU A 15 15.12 8.07 24.91
CA GLU A 15 13.89 8.71 24.43
C GLU A 15 14.08 9.36 23.04
N SER A 16 15.31 9.75 22.69
CA SER A 16 15.69 10.19 21.34
C SER A 16 15.47 9.12 20.27
N ASP A 17 15.78 7.85 20.56
CA ASP A 17 15.63 6.73 19.65
C ASP A 17 14.14 6.41 19.42
N ARG A 18 13.29 6.60 20.44
CA ARG A 18 11.84 6.39 20.37
C ARG A 18 11.12 7.48 19.56
N ALA A 19 11.57 8.73 19.66
CA ALA A 19 11.01 9.86 18.92
C ALA A 19 11.32 9.78 17.42
N GLU A 20 12.55 9.43 17.04
CA GLU A 20 12.93 9.21 15.63
C GLU A 20 12.17 8.05 15.00
N GLN A 21 12.01 6.95 15.74
CA GLN A 21 11.28 5.79 15.27
C GLN A 21 9.80 6.13 15.00
N THR A 22 9.16 6.90 15.89
CA THR A 22 7.78 7.39 15.73
C THR A 22 7.66 8.31 14.51
N SER A 23 8.66 9.16 14.27
CA SER A 23 8.72 10.05 13.09
C SER A 23 8.78 9.27 11.78
N ARG A 24 9.64 8.24 11.69
CA ARG A 24 9.78 7.42 10.48
C ARG A 24 8.50 6.67 10.11
N PHE A 25 7.81 6.09 11.10
CA PHE A 25 6.53 5.42 10.88
C PHE A 25 5.44 6.39 10.43
N SER A 26 5.43 7.61 11.00
CA SER A 26 4.49 8.67 10.60
C SER A 26 4.72 9.11 9.15
N ALA A 27 5.99 9.27 8.73
CA ALA A 27 6.35 9.63 7.36
C ALA A 27 5.97 8.55 6.35
N HIS A 28 6.27 7.27 6.64
CA HIS A 28 5.88 6.15 5.79
C HIS A 28 4.37 6.09 5.59
N ARG A 29 3.61 6.16 6.69
CA ARG A 29 2.14 6.15 6.64
C ARG A 29 1.59 7.31 5.82
N LYS A 30 2.18 8.51 5.89
CA LYS A 30 1.77 9.64 5.06
C LYS A 30 1.98 9.36 3.57
N ARG A 31 3.13 8.79 3.19
CA ARG A 31 3.42 8.42 1.80
C ARG A 31 2.43 7.38 1.26
N VAL A 32 2.10 6.38 2.06
CA VAL A 32 1.10 5.36 1.69
C VAL A 32 -0.27 6.01 1.45
N HIS A 33 -0.71 6.92 2.31
CA HIS A 33 -1.98 7.62 2.11
C HIS A 33 -1.96 8.52 0.88
N GLN A 34 -0.90 9.29 0.66
CA GLN A 34 -0.77 10.14 -0.55
C GLN A 34 -0.81 9.30 -1.83
N TYR A 35 -0.10 8.17 -1.85
CA TYR A 35 -0.13 7.26 -2.99
C TYR A 35 -1.50 6.60 -3.18
N ALA A 36 -2.18 6.23 -2.08
CA ALA A 36 -3.55 5.72 -2.12
C ALA A 36 -4.51 6.74 -2.76
N GLU A 37 -4.43 8.01 -2.38
CA GLU A 37 -5.23 9.09 -3.00
C GLU A 37 -4.87 9.27 -4.49
N TYR A 38 -3.59 9.20 -4.83
CA TYR A 38 -3.10 9.33 -6.20
C TYR A 38 -3.66 8.24 -7.14
N ILE A 39 -3.73 6.99 -6.69
CA ILE A 39 -4.37 5.90 -7.47
C ILE A 39 -5.91 5.90 -7.38
N GLY A 40 -6.50 6.89 -6.70
CA GLY A 40 -7.95 7.08 -6.60
C GLY A 40 -8.64 6.24 -5.52
N MET A 41 -7.93 5.81 -4.48
CA MET A 41 -8.46 5.03 -3.34
C MET A 41 -9.23 5.93 -2.36
N ASN A 42 -10.39 5.48 -1.88
CA ASN A 42 -11.13 6.19 -0.84
C ASN A 42 -10.77 5.66 0.56
N ILE A 43 -9.75 6.30 1.17
CA ILE A 43 -9.21 5.95 2.50
C ILE A 43 -10.28 6.10 3.61
N SER A 44 -11.19 7.06 3.47
CA SER A 44 -12.23 7.36 4.46
C SER A 44 -13.42 6.40 4.39
N GLY A 45 -13.51 5.58 3.34
CA GLY A 45 -14.69 4.75 3.04
C GLY A 45 -14.38 3.27 2.88
N GLN A 46 -14.93 2.68 1.81
CA GLN A 46 -14.92 1.24 1.53
C GLN A 46 -13.51 0.68 1.25
N ASP A 47 -12.59 1.53 0.79
CA ASP A 47 -11.26 1.10 0.36
C ASP A 47 -10.21 1.17 1.49
N LYS A 48 -10.59 1.55 2.71
CA LYS A 48 -9.68 1.57 3.86
C LYS A 48 -8.97 0.22 4.07
N ASN A 49 -9.67 -0.88 3.79
CA ASN A 49 -9.12 -2.23 3.90
C ASN A 49 -8.16 -2.59 2.75
N LEU A 50 -8.01 -1.73 1.74
CA LEU A 50 -7.13 -1.90 0.58
C LEU A 50 -5.86 -1.07 0.71
N LEU A 51 -5.62 -0.39 1.83
CA LEU A 51 -4.39 0.40 2.06
C LEU A 51 -3.10 -0.42 1.87
N TRP A 52 -3.14 -1.72 2.14
CA TRP A 52 -2.01 -2.62 1.87
C TRP A 52 -1.61 -2.63 0.39
N LEU A 53 -2.56 -2.43 -0.53
CA LEU A 53 -2.30 -2.36 -1.97
C LEU A 53 -1.49 -1.11 -2.31
N ALA A 54 -1.81 0.01 -1.67
CA ALA A 54 -1.05 1.26 -1.82
C ALA A 54 0.36 1.11 -1.24
N GLU A 55 0.49 0.42 -0.10
CA GLU A 55 1.80 0.12 0.48
C GLU A 55 2.65 -0.79 -0.42
N GLU A 56 2.04 -1.82 -1.03
CA GLU A 56 2.73 -2.63 -2.02
C GLU A 56 3.16 -1.81 -3.24
N GLY A 57 2.29 -0.95 -3.76
CA GLY A 57 2.61 -0.14 -4.94
C GLY A 57 3.71 0.88 -4.72
N LEU A 58 3.76 1.49 -3.53
CA LEU A 58 4.83 2.41 -3.17
C LEU A 58 6.20 1.72 -3.05
N ASN A 59 6.21 0.45 -2.65
CA ASN A 59 7.43 -0.37 -2.54
C ASN A 59 7.71 -1.21 -3.79
N ALA A 60 6.89 -1.07 -4.84
CA ALA A 60 7.02 -1.88 -6.03
C ALA A 60 8.33 -1.56 -6.76
N PRO A 61 9.15 -2.58 -7.08
CA PRO A 61 10.32 -2.34 -7.90
C PRO A 61 9.91 -1.90 -9.30
N LEU A 62 10.75 -1.07 -9.92
CA LEU A 62 10.58 -0.71 -11.32
C LEU A 62 10.61 -1.98 -12.21
N PRO A 63 9.76 -2.08 -13.24
CA PRO A 63 9.80 -3.19 -14.16
C PRO A 63 11.13 -3.23 -14.91
N GLN A 64 11.49 -4.40 -15.45
CA GLN A 64 12.71 -4.55 -16.24
C GLN A 64 12.79 -3.50 -17.35
N GLY A 65 13.97 -2.91 -17.50
CA GLY A 65 14.22 -1.87 -18.50
C GLY A 65 13.82 -0.46 -18.07
N TRP A 66 13.09 -0.25 -16.98
CA TRP A 66 12.77 1.08 -16.46
C TRP A 66 13.83 1.59 -15.48
N ARG A 67 14.09 2.90 -15.51
CA ARG A 67 15.01 3.61 -14.62
C ARG A 67 14.38 4.91 -14.16
N GLU A 68 14.56 5.23 -12.89
CA GLU A 68 14.28 6.56 -12.36
C GLU A 68 15.47 7.47 -12.68
N LEU A 69 15.19 8.60 -13.32
CA LEU A 69 16.14 9.64 -13.67
C LEU A 69 15.60 10.97 -13.14
N VAL A 70 16.47 11.97 -13.05
CA VAL A 70 16.09 13.32 -12.63
C VAL A 70 16.43 14.28 -13.76
N ASP A 71 15.54 15.22 -14.05
CA ASP A 71 15.76 16.24 -15.06
C ASP A 71 16.69 17.36 -14.57
N LEU A 72 16.92 18.38 -15.39
CA LEU A 72 17.75 19.54 -15.05
C LEU A 72 17.15 20.42 -13.94
N TYR A 73 15.85 20.29 -13.67
CA TYR A 73 15.12 21.05 -12.66
C TYR A 73 14.95 20.29 -11.34
N GLY A 74 15.47 19.06 -11.25
CA GLY A 74 15.33 18.23 -10.06
C GLY A 74 14.02 17.43 -10.01
N VAL A 75 13.28 17.33 -11.11
CA VAL A 75 12.02 16.58 -11.19
C VAL A 75 12.32 15.12 -11.58
N PRO A 76 11.89 14.14 -10.78
CA PRO A 76 12.06 12.73 -11.13
C PRO A 76 11.15 12.35 -12.31
N TYR A 77 11.69 11.56 -13.23
CA TYR A 77 10.97 10.96 -14.35
C TYR A 77 11.47 9.53 -14.60
N TYR A 78 10.62 8.72 -15.22
CA TYR A 78 10.90 7.31 -15.49
C TYR A 78 11.24 7.12 -16.96
N TYR A 79 12.37 6.48 -17.23
CA TYR A 79 12.85 6.20 -18.58
C TYR A 79 12.98 4.71 -18.81
N ASN A 80 12.35 4.22 -19.87
CA ASN A 80 12.48 2.85 -20.33
C ASN A 80 13.61 2.75 -21.37
N VAL A 81 14.66 2.01 -21.02
CA VAL A 81 15.88 1.85 -21.82
C VAL A 81 15.66 1.01 -23.07
N GLU A 82 14.72 0.07 -23.03
CA GLU A 82 14.41 -0.86 -24.13
C GLU A 82 13.59 -0.17 -25.23
N THR A 83 12.52 0.52 -24.84
CA THR A 83 11.58 1.21 -25.74
C THR A 83 11.97 2.66 -26.02
N LYS A 84 12.96 3.19 -25.31
CA LYS A 84 13.41 4.60 -25.37
C LYS A 84 12.32 5.61 -25.00
N LYS A 85 11.31 5.20 -24.22
CA LYS A 85 10.20 6.06 -23.79
C LYS A 85 10.45 6.66 -22.41
N SER A 86 10.02 7.90 -22.20
CA SER A 86 9.99 8.58 -20.90
C SER A 86 8.56 8.79 -20.42
N SER A 87 8.34 8.73 -19.11
CA SER A 87 7.05 8.96 -18.44
C SER A 87 7.27 9.69 -17.13
N PHE A 88 6.40 10.64 -16.80
CA PHE A 88 6.37 11.26 -15.46
C PHE A 88 5.59 10.40 -14.45
N GLU A 89 4.74 9.51 -14.93
CA GLU A 89 4.01 8.54 -14.11
C GLU A 89 4.83 7.26 -13.95
N HIS A 90 4.77 6.66 -12.76
CA HIS A 90 5.50 5.42 -12.51
C HIS A 90 4.80 4.26 -13.25
N PRO A 91 5.57 3.40 -13.96
CA PRO A 91 4.98 2.42 -14.89
C PRO A 91 4.09 1.37 -14.20
N CYS A 92 4.30 1.12 -12.91
CA CYS A 92 3.44 0.22 -12.14
C CYS A 92 2.13 0.87 -11.70
N ASP A 93 2.00 2.19 -11.73
CA ASP A 93 0.82 2.88 -11.19
C ASP A 93 -0.45 2.48 -11.94
N LYS A 94 -0.35 2.27 -13.25
CA LYS A 94 -1.44 1.76 -14.08
C LYS A 94 -1.90 0.37 -13.60
N ILE A 95 -0.95 -0.50 -13.27
CA ILE A 95 -1.23 -1.87 -12.80
C ILE A 95 -1.95 -1.81 -11.45
N TYR A 96 -1.51 -0.94 -10.53
CA TYR A 96 -2.14 -0.80 -9.21
C TYR A 96 -3.53 -0.16 -9.29
N ARG A 97 -3.77 0.77 -10.21
CA ARG A 97 -5.11 1.31 -10.50
C ARG A 97 -6.06 0.21 -10.98
N GLU A 98 -5.63 -0.60 -11.95
CA GLU A 98 -6.43 -1.73 -12.46
C GLU A 98 -6.70 -2.76 -11.34
N LYS A 99 -5.69 -3.08 -10.52
CA LYS A 99 -5.83 -4.00 -9.38
C LYS A 99 -6.81 -3.45 -8.33
N LEU A 100 -6.83 -2.14 -8.09
CA LEU A 100 -7.78 -1.48 -7.20
C LEU A 100 -9.22 -1.61 -7.72
N GLU A 101 -9.45 -1.32 -9.00
CA GLU A 101 -10.77 -1.47 -9.61
C GLU A 101 -11.27 -2.92 -9.56
N PHE A 102 -10.39 -3.88 -9.86
CA PHE A 102 -10.72 -5.29 -9.77
C PHE A 102 -11.14 -5.69 -8.34
N LEU A 103 -10.40 -5.28 -7.32
CA LEU A 103 -10.73 -5.59 -5.93
C LEU A 103 -12.04 -4.92 -5.47
N ARG A 104 -12.33 -3.69 -5.93
CA ARG A 104 -13.61 -3.02 -5.68
C ARG A 104 -14.78 -3.80 -6.27
N ASN A 105 -14.64 -4.23 -7.53
CA ASN A 105 -15.66 -5.01 -8.22
C ASN A 105 -15.88 -6.36 -7.55
N LEU A 106 -14.80 -7.05 -7.16
CA LEU A 106 -14.89 -8.31 -6.40
C LEU A 106 -15.60 -8.12 -5.07
N ARG A 107 -15.29 -7.06 -4.32
CA ARG A 107 -15.96 -6.77 -3.04
C ARG A 107 -17.45 -6.48 -3.24
N ALA A 108 -17.79 -5.68 -4.24
CA ALA A 108 -19.18 -5.37 -4.58
C ALA A 108 -19.94 -6.61 -5.08
N ALA A 109 -19.28 -7.54 -5.77
CA ALA A 109 -19.86 -8.81 -6.17
C ALA A 109 -20.06 -9.75 -4.96
N ALA A 110 -19.07 -9.83 -4.07
CA ALA A 110 -19.15 -10.64 -2.86
C ALA A 110 -20.27 -10.17 -1.92
N SER A 111 -20.47 -8.85 -1.77
CA SER A 111 -21.60 -8.34 -0.99
C SER A 111 -22.94 -8.74 -1.60
N ARG A 112 -23.08 -8.69 -2.94
CA ARG A 112 -24.30 -9.13 -3.63
C ARG A 112 -24.61 -10.62 -3.44
N LEU A 113 -23.58 -11.46 -3.33
CA LEU A 113 -23.76 -12.90 -3.08
C LEU A 113 -24.20 -13.17 -1.63
N ASN A 114 -23.72 -12.38 -0.67
CA ASN A 114 -24.14 -12.51 0.74
C ASN A 114 -25.58 -12.05 0.98
N ASP A 115 -26.09 -11.12 0.17
CA ASP A 115 -27.49 -10.66 0.23
C ASP A 115 -28.46 -11.58 -0.54
N ALA A 116 -27.97 -12.66 -1.18
CA ALA A 116 -28.84 -13.60 -1.87
C ALA A 116 -29.67 -14.42 -0.85
N PRO A 117 -31.00 -14.50 -1.00
CA PRO A 117 -31.83 -15.23 -0.04
C PRO A 117 -31.47 -16.71 -0.07
N VAL A 118 -31.03 -17.24 1.08
CA VAL A 118 -30.56 -18.63 1.28
C VAL A 118 -31.67 -19.70 1.16
N HIS A 119 -32.79 -19.37 0.52
CA HIS A 119 -34.05 -20.09 0.68
C HIS A 119 -34.71 -20.54 -0.63
N SER A 120 -33.99 -21.28 -1.48
CA SER A 120 -34.63 -21.99 -2.59
C SER A 120 -34.06 -23.38 -2.91
N ILE A 121 -33.47 -24.07 -1.93
CA ILE A 121 -33.38 -25.54 -2.01
C ILE A 121 -34.74 -26.10 -1.59
N ARG A 122 -35.71 -26.06 -2.51
CA ARG A 122 -36.96 -26.83 -2.36
C ARG A 122 -36.58 -28.31 -2.48
N GLN A 123 -36.71 -29.05 -1.38
CA GLN A 123 -36.61 -30.51 -1.42
C GLN A 123 -37.70 -31.08 -2.34
N PRO A 124 -37.39 -32.05 -3.22
CA PRO A 124 -38.42 -32.75 -3.97
C PRO A 124 -39.28 -33.54 -2.99
N THR A 125 -40.54 -33.17 -2.85
CA THR A 125 -41.55 -33.94 -2.12
C THR A 125 -41.67 -35.30 -2.77
N HIS A 126 -41.16 -36.35 -2.12
CA HIS A 126 -41.42 -37.73 -2.51
C HIS A 126 -42.89 -38.03 -2.25
N ALA A 127 -43.69 -38.06 -3.33
CA ALA A 127 -45.02 -38.65 -3.33
C ALA A 127 -44.88 -40.08 -3.88
N GLY A 128 -45.26 -41.07 -3.07
CA GLY A 128 -45.24 -42.48 -3.41
C GLY A 128 -45.52 -43.34 -2.19
#